data_AF-A0A942RQV8-F1
#
_entry.id   AF-A0A942RQV8-F1
#
_cell.length_a   1.000
_cell.length_b   1.000
_cell.length_c   1.000
_cell.angle_alpha   90.00
_cell.angle_beta   90.00
_cell.angle_gamma   90.00
#
_symmetry.space_group_name_H-M   'P 1'
#
loop_
_entity.id
_entity.type
_entity.pdbx_description
1 polymer ?
#
loop_
_entity_poly.entity_id
_entity_poly.type
_entity_poly.pdbx_seq_one_letter_code
_entity_poly.pdbx_strand_id
1 'polypeptide(L)' 'MDCNFLIPSALQNAIHGGNYKDIRAQVIFEAANGPTCPLIEPELARRGVVILPDILVNSGGVTVS' A
#
# COMPACT_ATOMS: atom_id res chain seq x y z
N MET A 1 -6.32 -7.43 -10.25
CA MET A 1 -6.89 -8.64 -9.62
C MET A 1 -7.98 -8.20 -8.67
N ASP A 2 -9.02 -9.00 -8.49
CA ASP A 2 -10.04 -8.71 -7.47
C ASP A 2 -9.60 -9.31 -6.12
N CYS A 3 -9.58 -8.49 -5.07
CA CYS A 3 -9.22 -8.91 -3.72
C CYS A 3 -9.76 -7.89 -2.70
N ASN A 4 -9.96 -8.30 -1.45
CA ASN A 4 -10.32 -7.38 -0.37
C ASN A 4 -9.08 -6.64 0.16
N PHE A 5 -7.95 -7.35 0.25
CA PHE A 5 -6.71 -6.89 0.85
C PHE A 5 -5.54 -7.00 -0.14
N LEU A 6 -4.70 -5.96 -0.18
CA LEU A 6 -3.47 -5.94 -0.97
C LEU A 6 -2.29 -5.61 -0.05
N ILE A 7 -1.26 -6.46 -0.05
CA ILE A 7 -0.11 -6.34 0.87
C ILE A 7 1.18 -6.25 0.04
N PRO A 8 1.57 -5.07 -0.46
CA PRO A 8 2.84 -4.90 -1.15
C PRO A 8 4.00 -5.01 -0.16
N SER A 9 4.87 -6.01 -0.37
CA SER A 9 5.91 -6.43 0.59
C SER A 9 7.30 -6.63 -0.04
N ALA A 10 7.50 -6.17 -1.28
CA ALA A 10 8.73 -6.42 -2.04
C ALA A 10 9.55 -5.14 -2.29
N LEU A 11 9.19 -4.35 -3.31
CA LEU A 11 9.93 -3.17 -3.75
C LEU A 11 9.16 -1.88 -3.49
N GLN A 12 9.90 -0.78 -3.39
CA GLN A 12 9.33 0.57 -3.33
C GLN A 12 8.65 0.92 -4.66
N ASN A 13 7.65 1.82 -4.63
CA ASN A 13 6.89 2.26 -5.80
C ASN A 13 6.27 1.12 -6.64
N ALA A 14 6.00 -0.04 -6.03
CA ALA A 14 5.28 -1.13 -6.69
C ALA A 14 3.88 -0.70 -7.15
N ILE A 15 3.25 0.23 -6.43
CA ILE A 15 2.00 0.88 -6.83
C ILE A 15 2.33 2.29 -7.33
N HIS A 16 2.06 2.54 -8.61
CA HIS A 16 2.44 3.77 -9.31
C HIS A 16 1.38 4.19 -10.33
N GLY A 17 1.59 5.34 -10.98
CA GLY A 17 0.63 5.94 -11.93
C GLY A 17 0.19 5.04 -13.09
N GLY A 18 0.97 4.00 -13.41
CA GLY A 18 0.69 3.07 -14.49
C GLY A 18 -0.22 1.90 -14.12
N ASN A 19 -0.40 1.60 -12.82
CA ASN A 19 -1.13 0.40 -12.38
C ASN A 19 -2.17 0.65 -11.27
N TYR A 20 -2.16 1.81 -10.60
CA TYR A 20 -3.04 2.06 -9.46
C TYR A 20 -4.54 1.97 -9.78
N LYS A 21 -4.91 2.24 -11.04
CA LYS A 21 -6.30 2.14 -11.52
C LYS A 21 -6.81 0.70 -11.53
N ASP A 22 -5.92 -0.28 -11.64
CA ASP A 22 -6.27 -1.70 -11.67
C ASP A 22 -6.45 -2.32 -10.28
N ILE A 23 -6.13 -1.56 -9.23
CA ILE A 23 -6.32 -1.97 -7.84
C ILE A 23 -7.81 -1.96 -7.52
N ARG A 24 -8.34 -3.12 -7.13
CA ARG A 24 -9.73 -3.30 -6.66
C ARG A 24 -9.82 -3.54 -5.15
N ALA A 25 -8.67 -3.53 -4.46
CA ALA A 25 -8.58 -3.73 -3.02
C ALA A 25 -9.34 -2.66 -2.24
N GLN A 26 -9.95 -3.07 -1.13
CA GLN A 26 -10.59 -2.17 -0.19
C GLN A 26 -9.59 -1.62 0.81
N VAL A 27 -8.55 -2.40 1.14
CA VAL A 27 -7.48 -2.01 2.06
C VAL A 27 -6.12 -2.42 1.51
N ILE A 28 -5.14 -1.53 1.65
CA ILE A 28 -3.73 -1.73 1.35
C ILE A 28 -2.94 -1.72 2.66
N PHE A 29 -2.11 -2.74 2.88
CA PHE A 29 -1.17 -2.83 4.02
C PHE A 29 0.26 -2.70 3.51
N GLU A 30 0.93 -1.59 3.79
CA GLU A 30 2.28 -1.35 3.28
C GLU A 30 3.33 -2.12 4.09
N ALA A 31 3.64 -3.34 3.66
CA ALA A 31 4.64 -4.17 4.34
C ALA A 31 6.08 -3.90 3.88
N ALA A 32 6.27 -3.30 2.70
CA ALA A 32 7.57 -2.75 2.27
C ALA A 32 7.73 -1.29 2.72
N ASN A 33 8.92 -0.70 2.53
CA ASN A 33 9.12 0.74 2.74
C ASN A 33 8.75 1.53 1.48
N GLY A 34 7.77 2.43 1.55
CA GLY A 34 7.27 3.22 0.42
C GLY A 34 6.79 2.40 -0.80
N PRO A 35 5.96 1.36 -0.63
CA PRO A 35 5.49 0.56 -1.76
C PRO A 35 4.50 1.32 -2.66
N THR A 36 3.80 2.32 -2.13
CA THR A 36 2.89 3.17 -2.88
C THR A 36 3.56 4.50 -3.21
N CYS A 37 3.43 4.93 -4.46
CA CYS A 37 3.89 6.26 -4.87
C CYS A 37 3.08 7.34 -4.11
N PRO A 38 3.73 8.32 -3.45
CA PRO A 38 3.02 9.35 -2.67
C PRO A 38 2.04 10.21 -3.49
N LEU A 39 2.27 10.34 -4.81
CA LEU A 39 1.36 11.04 -5.72
C LEU A 39 0.05 10.27 -5.98
N ILE A 40 0.05 8.96 -5.70
CA ILE A 40 -1.05 8.04 -5.99
C ILE A 40 -1.89 7.73 -4.75
N GLU A 41 -1.32 7.83 -3.54
CA GLU A 41 -2.06 7.64 -2.29
C GLU A 41 -3.34 8.49 -2.22
N PRO A 42 -3.34 9.80 -2.58
CA PRO A 42 -4.56 10.60 -2.54
C PRO A 42 -5.61 10.11 -3.53
N GLU A 43 -5.20 9.57 -4.69
CA GLU A 43 -6.12 9.03 -5.69
C GLU A 43 -6.78 7.72 -5.22
N LEU A 44 -6.01 6.86 -4.55
CA LEU A 44 -6.51 5.63 -3.94
C LEU A 44 -7.45 5.95 -2.76
N ALA A 45 -7.08 6.91 -1.91
CA ALA A 45 -7.91 7.36 -0.80
C ALA A 45 -9.24 7.96 -1.27
N ARG A 46 -9.24 8.79 -2.33
CA ARG A 46 -10.48 9.33 -2.92
C ARG A 46 -11.40 8.25 -3.49
N ARG A 47 -10.84 7.11 -3.90
CA ARG A 47 -11.61 5.93 -4.35
C ARG A 47 -12.14 5.09 -3.19
N GLY A 48 -11.90 5.49 -1.94
CA GLY A 48 -12.32 4.77 -0.74
C GLY A 48 -11.41 3.61 -0.35
N VAL A 49 -10.22 3.50 -0.94
CA VAL A 49 -9.22 2.50 -0.54
C VAL A 49 -8.52 2.99 0.72
N VAL A 50 -8.59 2.20 1.78
CA VAL A 50 -7.87 2.48 3.03
C VAL A 50 -6.42 2.05 2.88
N ILE A 51 -5.47 2.91 3.25
CA ILE A 51 -4.03 2.59 3.22
C ILE A 51 -3.52 2.62 4.66
N LEU A 52 -2.96 1.51 5.13
CA LEU A 52 -2.22 1.45 6.38
C LEU A 52 -0.72 1.66 6.07
N PRO A 53 -0.10 2.70 6.63
CA PRO A 53 1.23 3.15 6.23
C PRO A 53 2.33 2.21 6.72
N ASP A 54 3.43 2.21 5.99
CA ASP A 54 4.59 1.35 6.25
C ASP A 54 5.17 1.49 7.67
N ILE A 55 5.23 2.71 8.18
CA ILE A 55 5.71 3.04 9.53
C ILE A 55 4.96 2.29 10.64
N LEU A 56 3.71 1.88 10.41
CA LEU A 56 2.94 1.09 11.37
C LEU A 56 2.95 -0.39 11.00
N VAL A 57 2.75 -0.72 9.73
CA VAL A 57 2.53 -2.10 9.27
C VAL A 57 3.78 -2.96 9.37
N ASN A 58 4.96 -2.41 9.03
CA ASN A 58 6.21 -3.16 9.02
C ASN A 58 7.02 -3.05 10.34
N SER A 59 6.51 -2.29 11.32
CA SER A 59 7.16 -2.03 12.62
C SER A 59 7.35 -3.24 13.55
N GLY A 60 6.81 -4.41 13.17
CA GLY A 60 6.97 -5.64 13.95
C GLY A 60 8.43 -6.02 14.17
N GLY A 61 9.29 -5.83 13.17
CA GLY A 61 10.73 -6.13 13.29
C GLY A 61 11.48 -5.23 14.28
N VAL A 62 11.09 -3.96 14.38
CA VAL A 62 11.67 -2.97 15.33
C VAL A 62 11.12 -3.18 16.75
N THR A 63 9.88 -3.66 16.87
CA THR A 63 9.25 -3.86 18.18
C THR A 63 9.93 -4.95 19.00
N VAL A 64 10.52 -5.95 18.33
CA VAL A 64 11.13 -7.14 18.96
C VAL A 64 12.66 -7.10 18.99
N SER A 65 13.27 -6.02 18.52
CA SER A 65 14.73 -5.83 18.48
C SER A 65 15.30 -5.35 19.81
#